data_AF-A0A6N2DZL8-F1
#
_entry.id   AF-A0A6N2DZL8-F1
#
_cell.length_a   1.000
_cell.length_b   1.000
_cell.length_c   1.000
_cell.angle_alpha   90.00
_cell.angle_beta   90.00
_cell.angle_gamma   90.00
#
_symmetry.space_group_name_H-M   'P 1'
#
loop_
_entity.id
_entity.type
_entity.pdbx_description
1 polymer ?
#
loop_
_entity_poly.entity_id
_entity_poly.type
_entity_poly.pdbx_seq_one_letter_code
_entity_poly.pdbx_strand_id
1 'polypeptide(L)' 'MLNLPRSGQNIYEVVISHSDVRALTSRRRRPQCLDERWSRPQSRNVVARNEAEARDLIAQRFPPEDGFVIQAVCQGRF' A
#
# COMPACT_ATOMS: atom_id res chain seq x y z
N MET A 1 1.71 -11.44 -17.66
CA MET A 1 1.35 -12.65 -16.90
C MET A 1 0.56 -12.21 -15.67
N LEU A 2 -0.77 -12.30 -15.72
CA LEU A 2 -1.63 -12.13 -14.54
C LEU A 2 -1.61 -13.45 -13.77
N ASN A 3 -1.04 -13.47 -12.58
CA ASN A 3 -1.14 -14.63 -11.69
C ASN A 3 -2.61 -14.83 -11.35
N LEU A 4 -3.24 -15.84 -11.95
CA LEU A 4 -4.56 -16.30 -11.51
C LEU A 4 -4.44 -16.67 -10.01
N PRO A 5 -5.32 -16.18 -9.15
CA PRO A 5 -5.37 -16.64 -7.76
C PRO A 5 -5.65 -18.14 -7.77
N ARG A 6 -4.74 -18.93 -7.17
CA ARG A 6 -4.99 -20.35 -6.95
C ARG A 6 -6.18 -20.47 -6.00
N SER A 7 -7.09 -21.41 -6.29
CA SER A 7 -8.33 -21.64 -5.53
C SER A 7 -8.10 -21.54 -4.02
N GLY A 8 -8.73 -20.55 -3.38
CA GLY A 8 -8.59 -20.25 -1.94
C GLY A 8 -7.77 -18.99 -1.60
N GLN A 9 -7.18 -18.32 -2.60
CA GLN A 9 -6.53 -17.01 -2.43
C GLN A 9 -7.45 -15.90 -2.94
N ASN A 10 -7.57 -14.82 -2.17
CA ASN A 10 -8.28 -13.62 -2.55
C ASN A 10 -7.28 -12.53 -2.93
N ILE A 11 -7.70 -11.64 -3.83
CA ILE A 11 -6.92 -10.44 -4.13
C ILE A 11 -7.34 -9.39 -3.11
N TYR A 12 -6.38 -8.88 -2.35
CA TYR A 12 -6.55 -7.77 -1.44
C TYR A 12 -5.91 -6.54 -2.04
N GLU A 13 -6.68 -5.47 -2.15
CA GLU A 13 -6.19 -4.15 -2.49
C GLU A 13 -5.76 -3.44 -1.20
N VAL A 14 -4.46 -3.22 -1.06
CA VAL A 14 -3.87 -2.53 0.09
C VAL A 14 -3.50 -1.12 -0.32
N VAL A 15 -4.07 -0.14 0.36
CA VAL A 15 -3.74 1.28 0.16
C VAL A 15 -2.61 1.65 1.12
N ILE A 16 -1.45 1.98 0.56
CA ILE A 16 -0.28 2.44 1.30
C ILE A 16 0.02 3.90 1.01
N SER A 17 0.57 4.61 1.99
CA SER A 17 1.05 5.98 1.84
C SER A 17 2.30 6.19 2.67
N HIS A 18 3.17 7.10 2.24
CA HIS A 18 4.36 7.43 3.00
C HIS A 18 4.05 8.53 4.03
N SER A 19 4.26 8.22 5.31
CA SER A 19 3.94 9.06 6.48
C SER A 19 4.57 10.45 6.39
N ASP A 20 5.81 10.48 5.90
CA ASP A 20 6.61 11.69 5.74
C ASP A 20 5.92 12.71 4.82
N VAL A 21 5.19 12.22 3.81
CA VAL A 21 4.58 13.10 2.81
C VAL A 21 3.22 13.64 3.26
N ARG A 22 2.51 12.96 4.17
CA ARG A 22 1.25 13.49 4.74
C ARG A 22 1.51 14.69 5.65
N ALA A 23 2.62 14.67 6.39
CA ALA A 23 3.08 15.80 7.19
C ALA A 23 3.54 16.99 6.31
N LEU A 24 4.24 16.71 5.21
CA LEU A 24 4.65 17.73 4.23
C LEU A 24 3.48 18.35 3.46
N THR A 25 2.38 17.62 3.22
CA THR A 25 1.24 18.15 2.44
C THR A 25 0.29 19.02 3.27
N SER A 26 0.22 18.81 4.60
CA SER A 26 -0.54 19.70 5.50
C SER A 26 0.14 21.05 5.75
N ARG A 27 1.46 21.14 5.54
CA ARG A 27 2.21 22.40 5.56
C ARG A 27 2.52 22.82 4.14
N ARG A 28 1.68 23.67 3.53
CA ARG A 28 1.96 24.42 2.28
C ARG A 28 3.46 24.61 2.01
N ARG A 29 4.08 23.74 1.23
CA ARG A 29 5.33 24.01 0.50
C ARG A 29 5.66 22.80 -0.36
N ARG A 30 5.66 23.01 -1.68
CA ARG A 30 6.18 22.07 -2.67
C ARG A 30 7.65 21.77 -2.36
N PRO A 31 8.07 20.53 -2.09
CA PRO A 31 9.47 20.16 -2.15
C PRO A 31 9.69 19.45 -3.49
N GLN A 32 10.45 20.10 -4.38
CA GLN A 32 10.69 19.69 -5.76
C GLN A 32 11.54 18.40 -5.92
N CYS A 33 11.70 17.54 -4.90
CA CYS A 33 12.70 16.46 -4.96
C CYS A 33 12.36 15.13 -4.28
N LEU A 34 11.19 14.95 -3.66
CA LEU A 34 10.76 13.62 -3.22
C LEU A 34 9.65 13.17 -4.16
N ASP A 35 9.92 12.12 -4.94
CA ASP A 35 9.04 11.51 -5.94
C ASP A 35 7.55 11.71 -5.57
N GLU A 36 6.89 12.71 -6.21
CA GLU A 36 5.49 13.10 -5.96
C GLU A 36 4.53 11.90 -6.00
N ARG A 37 4.97 10.80 -6.60
CA ARG A 37 4.30 9.51 -6.71
C ARG A 37 4.01 8.83 -5.36
N TRP A 38 4.79 9.11 -4.31
CA TRP A 38 4.54 8.60 -2.95
C TRP A 38 3.76 9.57 -2.06
N SER A 39 3.56 10.81 -2.53
CA SER A 39 2.67 11.80 -1.89
C SER A 39 1.20 11.40 -1.97
N ARG A 40 0.85 10.62 -3.00
CA ARG A 40 -0.50 10.11 -3.20
C ARG A 40 -0.62 8.69 -2.63
N PRO A 41 -1.76 8.33 -2.02
CA PRO A 41 -2.03 6.95 -1.64
C PRO A 41 -1.90 6.04 -2.86
N GLN A 42 -1.07 5.01 -2.75
CA GLN A 42 -0.89 3.99 -3.78
C GLN A 42 -1.69 2.76 -3.38
N SER A 43 -2.57 2.29 -4.26
CA SER A 43 -3.19 0.98 -4.09
C SER A 43 -2.32 -0.11 -4.71
N ARG A 44 -2.11 -1.19 -3.95
CA ARG A 44 -1.33 -2.35 -4.38
C ARG A 44 -2.16 -3.61 -4.17
N ASN A 45 -2.35 -4.35 -5.25
CA ASN A 45 -3.02 -5.64 -5.20
C ASN A 45 -2.04 -6.72 -4.75
N VAL A 46 -2.40 -7.45 -3.70
CA VAL A 46 -1.66 -8.61 -3.18
C VAL A 46 -2.58 -9.81 -3.13
N VAL A 47 -2.07 -10.96 -3.56
CA VAL A 47 -2.79 -12.22 -3.49
C VAL A 47 -2.51 -12.82 -2.12
N ALA A 48 -3.53 -12.92 -1.29
CA ALA A 48 -3.40 -13.45 0.07
C ALA A 48 -4.60 -14.30 0.45
N ARG A 49 -4.47 -15.16 1.46
CA ARG A 49 -5.59 -15.95 1.98
C ARG A 49 -6.54 -15.13 2.85
N ASN A 50 -6.01 -14.16 3.58
CA ASN A 50 -6.76 -13.30 4.49
C ASN A 50 -6.14 -11.90 4.58
N GLU A 51 -6.85 -10.98 5.23
CA GLU A 51 -6.40 -9.59 5.42
C GLU A 51 -5.08 -9.49 6.21
N ALA A 52 -4.86 -10.37 7.19
CA ALA A 52 -3.63 -10.38 7.98
C ALA A 52 -2.41 -10.78 7.15
N GLU A 53 -2.54 -11.80 6.30
CA GLU A 53 -1.53 -12.25 5.36
C GLU A 53 -1.26 -11.16 4.30
N ALA A 54 -2.30 -10.47 3.82
CA ALA A 54 -2.15 -9.34 2.91
C ALA A 54 -1.33 -8.20 3.54
N ARG A 55 -1.58 -7.89 4.82
CA ARG A 55 -0.80 -6.90 5.56
C ARG A 55 0.64 -7.32 5.74
N ASP A 56 0.89 -8.58 6.09
CA ASP A 56 2.24 -9.11 6.30
C ASP A 56 3.05 -9.09 4.99
N LEU A 57 2.46 -9.54 3.88
CA LEU A 57 3.07 -9.48 2.55
C LEU A 57 3.41 -8.05 2.11
N ILE A 58 2.53 -7.08 2.42
CA ILE A 58 2.82 -5.68 2.15
C ILE A 58 3.89 -5.13 3.08
N ALA A 59 3.86 -5.44 4.37
CA ALA A 59 4.85 -4.99 5.34
C ALA A 59 6.26 -5.53 4.99
N GLN A 60 6.35 -6.75 4.45
CA GLN A 60 7.63 -7.29 3.95
C GLN A 60 8.18 -6.53 2.74
N ARG A 61 7.32 -5.96 1.88
CA ARG A 61 7.76 -5.17 0.70
C ARG A 61 7.87 -3.67 0.97
N PHE A 62 7.10 -3.16 1.93
CA PHE A 62 6.98 -1.77 2.32
C PHE A 62 6.97 -1.71 3.86
N PRO A 63 8.15 -1.88 4.49
CA PRO A 63 8.23 -1.91 5.94
C PRO A 63 7.79 -0.56 6.53
N PRO A 64 7.03 -0.57 7.64
CA PRO A 64 6.64 0.66 8.30
C PRO A 64 7.82 1.45 8.85
N GLU A 65 8.95 0.78 9.09
CA GLU A 65 10.22 1.38 9.49
C GLU A 65 10.79 2.34 8.43
N ASP A 66 10.52 2.09 7.14
CA ASP A 66 10.88 3.00 6.04
C ASP A 66 9.94 4.22 5.97
N GLY A 67 8.90 4.28 6.80
CA GLY A 67 7.90 5.36 6.79
C GLY A 67 6.63 5.04 6.01
N PHE A 68 6.43 3.79 5.56
CA PHE A 68 5.19 3.36 4.90
C PHE A 68 4.07 3.07 5.90
N VAL A 69 2.89 3.66 5.68
CA VAL A 69 1.68 3.41 6.47
C VAL A 69 0.60 2.81 5.60
N ILE A 70 0.06 1.68 6.05
CA ILE A 70 -1.11 1.03 5.48
C ILE A 70 -2.35 1.81 5.92
N GLN A 71 -3.04 2.46 4.99
CA GLN A 71 -4.28 3.20 5.26
C GLN A 71 -5.51 2.32 5.21
N ALA A 72 -5.58 1.39 4.26
CA ALA A 72 -6.74 0.51 4.10
C ALA A 72 -6.32 -0.83 3.49
N VAL A 73 -7.07 -1.87 3.81
CA VAL A 73 -7.00 -3.17 3.15
C VAL A 73 -8.42 -3.54 2.77
N CYS A 74 -8.67 -3.70 1.49
CA CYS A 74 -9.97 -4.09 0.96
C CYS A 74 -9.83 -5.44 0.26
N GLN A 75 -10.67 -6.41 0.60
CA GLN A 75 -10.76 -7.62 -0.20
C GLN A 75 -11.44 -7.29 -1.53
N GLY A 76 -10.72 -7.45 -2.64
CA GLY A 76 -11.28 -7.34 -3.98
C GLY A 76 -12.34 -8.42 -4.17
N ARG A 77 -13.59 -7.99 -4.28
CA ARG A 77 -14.72 -8.86 -4.60
C ARG A 77 -14.74 -9.02 -6.11
N PHE A 78 -14.27 -10.15 -6.62
CA PHE A 78 -14.50 -10.56 -8.01
C PHE A 78 -15.94 -11.06 -8.16
#